data_AF-A0A158PH66-F1
#
_entry.id   AF-A0A158PH66-F1
#
_cell.length_a   1.000
_cell.length_b   1.000
_cell.length_c   1.000
_cell.angle_alpha   90.00
_cell.angle_beta   90.00
_cell.angle_gamma   90.00
#
_symmetry.space_group_name_H-M   'P 1'
#
loop_
_entity.id
_entity.type
_entity.pdbx_description
1 polymer ?
#
loop_
_entity_poly.entity_id
_entity_poly.type
_entity_poly.pdbx_seq_one_letter_code
_entity_poly.pdbx_strand_id
1 'polypeptide(L)'
;MCFFKDFFFRNKCVTVLPSVFWHNLSILHCGASVDDKCDTLTDEQRLDARFGDILDFVEDFDFIDVEYIVLPVNEWEHWSLVIICHPFTTSARMVCFDSQINEDLNNIQNIALLCNEFLKVILNTAIVSLYYFYITILYLLFIQYVWLRRRPHPHCSVELMPCVIPESLPQQSNNFDCGLYIVEFARRFLLAPPHNLDAFDFCAEYPDFTVKSKRTDIQNAILSLCSNRELWDPVIKLLNKRVRKD
;
A
#
# COMPACT_ATOMS: atom_id res chain seq x y z
N MET A 1 14.34 14.53 -2.26
CA MET A 1 14.11 14.75 -0.81
C MET A 1 13.09 13.70 -0.37
N CYS A 2 13.53 12.46 -0.15
CA CYS A 2 12.68 11.35 0.30
C CYS A 2 12.61 11.40 1.83
N PHE A 3 11.42 11.60 2.39
CA PHE A 3 11.21 11.87 3.82
C PHE A 3 10.77 10.67 4.66
N PHE A 4 10.88 9.45 4.16
CA PHE A 4 10.51 8.25 4.91
C PHE A 4 11.50 7.14 4.58
N LYS A 5 12.61 7.09 5.33
CA LYS A 5 13.54 5.94 5.36
C LYS A 5 13.36 5.29 6.73
N ASP A 6 12.83 4.07 6.71
CA ASP A 6 12.84 3.02 7.75
C ASP A 6 12.56 3.45 9.20
N PHE A 7 11.45 2.96 9.76
CA PHE A 7 11.08 3.22 11.15
C PHE A 7 11.21 1.95 11.98
N PHE A 8 12.08 1.99 13.01
CA PHE A 8 11.91 1.11 14.16
C PHE A 8 10.70 1.61 14.96
N PHE A 9 9.54 1.04 14.68
CA PHE A 9 8.32 1.40 15.38
C PHE A 9 8.02 0.36 16.46
N ARG A 10 8.26 0.70 17.73
CA ARG A 10 8.10 -0.23 18.88
C ARG A 10 8.83 -1.57 18.69
N ASN A 11 10.10 -1.53 18.26
CA ASN A 11 10.96 -2.69 17.94
C ASN A 11 10.53 -3.51 16.72
N LYS A 12 9.62 -2.99 15.88
CA LYS A 12 9.23 -3.64 14.63
C LYS A 12 9.99 -3.08 13.44
N CYS A 13 10.37 -3.95 12.52
CA CYS A 13 11.01 -3.56 11.26
C CYS A 13 9.93 -3.23 10.23
N VAL A 14 9.78 -1.95 9.90
CA VAL A 14 8.73 -1.45 8.98
C VAL A 14 9.37 -0.68 7.83
N THR A 15 9.05 -1.10 6.61
CA THR A 15 9.43 -0.41 5.39
C THR A 15 8.23 0.29 4.80
N VAL A 16 8.32 1.60 4.60
CA VAL A 16 7.25 2.40 3.98
C VAL A 16 7.68 2.80 2.58
N LEU A 17 7.02 2.23 1.58
CA LEU A 17 7.28 2.59 0.19
C LEU A 17 6.62 3.93 -0.13
N PRO A 18 7.28 4.80 -0.91
CA PRO A 18 6.67 6.03 -1.37
C PRO A 18 5.57 5.70 -2.39
N SER A 19 4.50 6.49 -2.43
CA SER A 19 3.37 6.24 -3.37
C SER A 19 3.78 6.25 -4.85
N VAL A 20 4.88 6.92 -5.20
CA VAL A 20 5.45 6.91 -6.56
C VAL A 20 5.92 5.52 -6.98
N PHE A 21 6.23 4.63 -6.03
CA PHE A 21 6.56 3.25 -6.32
C PHE A 21 5.41 2.55 -7.06
N TRP A 22 4.17 2.72 -6.58
CA TRP A 22 2.99 2.16 -7.22
C TRP A 22 2.81 2.69 -8.65
N HIS A 23 3.02 4.00 -8.84
CA HIS A 23 2.96 4.63 -10.15
C HIS A 23 4.01 4.08 -11.13
N ASN A 24 5.26 3.90 -10.67
CA ASN A 24 6.32 3.33 -11.50
C ASN A 24 6.02 1.87 -11.89
N LEU A 25 5.49 1.09 -10.95
CA LEU A 25 5.06 -0.27 -11.21
C LEU A 25 3.89 -0.33 -12.21
N SER A 26 2.95 0.62 -12.14
CA SER A 26 1.80 0.66 -13.04
C SER A 26 2.15 1.08 -14.46
N ILE A 27 3.20 1.89 -14.65
CA ILE A 27 3.75 2.21 -15.98
C ILE A 27 4.31 0.95 -16.67
N LEU A 28 4.95 0.04 -15.93
CA LEU A 28 5.47 -1.21 -16.50
C LEU A 28 4.37 -2.11 -17.09
N HIS A 29 3.15 -2.06 -16.54
CA HIS A 29 2.01 -2.76 -17.13
C HIS A 29 1.66 -2.21 -18.51
N CYS A 30 1.64 -0.89 -18.68
CA CYS A 30 1.37 -0.26 -19.98
C CYS A 30 2.45 -0.62 -21.02
N GLY A 31 3.71 -0.74 -20.59
CA GLY A 31 4.85 -1.10 -21.44
C GLY A 31 4.94 -2.58 -21.84
N ALA A 32 4.26 -3.49 -21.12
CA ALA A 32 4.29 -4.93 -21.38
C ALA A 32 3.53 -5.37 -22.65
N SER A 33 3.03 -4.42 -23.46
CA SER A 33 2.30 -4.66 -24.70
C SER A 33 3.18 -4.75 -25.95
N VAL A 34 4.51 -4.77 -25.83
CA VAL A 34 5.43 -4.82 -26.97
C VAL A 34 6.53 -5.86 -26.74
N ASP A 35 6.72 -6.68 -27.77
CA ASP A 35 7.77 -7.69 -28.00
C ASP A 35 7.58 -9.11 -27.44
N ASP A 36 6.70 -9.83 -28.14
CA ASP A 36 6.66 -11.30 -28.26
C ASP A 36 7.87 -11.85 -29.06
N LYS A 37 9.09 -11.44 -28.65
CA LYS A 37 10.36 -11.89 -29.24
C LYS A 37 11.37 -12.23 -28.15
N CYS A 38 11.08 -13.22 -27.29
CA CYS A 38 12.13 -13.84 -26.48
C CYS A 38 11.74 -15.21 -25.91
N ASP A 39 11.72 -16.22 -26.79
CA ASP A 39 11.71 -17.63 -26.38
C ASP A 39 13.08 -18.13 -25.85
N THR A 40 14.12 -17.27 -25.83
CA THR A 40 15.50 -17.66 -25.45
C THR A 40 16.03 -17.08 -24.13
N LEU A 41 15.27 -16.26 -23.40
CA LEU A 41 15.72 -15.71 -22.11
C LEU A 41 15.42 -16.64 -20.94
N THR A 42 16.31 -16.67 -19.95
CA THR A 42 16.03 -17.30 -18.65
C THR A 42 14.99 -16.49 -17.88
N ASP A 43 14.31 -17.11 -16.91
CA ASP A 43 13.32 -16.42 -16.06
C ASP A 43 13.95 -15.24 -15.29
N GLU A 44 15.21 -15.38 -14.86
CA GLU A 44 15.97 -14.31 -14.23
C GLU A 44 16.17 -13.12 -15.19
N GLN A 45 16.57 -13.36 -16.44
CA GLN A 45 16.74 -12.29 -17.43
C GLN A 45 15.42 -11.59 -17.77
N ARG A 46 14.29 -12.31 -17.77
CA ARG A 46 12.96 -11.73 -17.97
C ARG A 46 12.55 -10.84 -16.80
N LEU A 47 12.83 -11.26 -15.57
CA LEU A 47 12.58 -10.47 -14.37
C LEU A 47 13.48 -9.24 -14.31
N ASP A 48 14.75 -9.35 -14.67
CA ASP A 48 15.69 -8.22 -14.79
C ASP A 48 15.21 -7.19 -15.81
N ALA A 49 14.87 -7.63 -17.01
CA ALA A 49 14.37 -6.74 -18.06
C ALA A 49 13.06 -6.04 -17.66
N ARG A 50 12.24 -6.71 -16.84
CA ARG A 50 10.95 -6.18 -16.38
C ARG A 50 11.08 -5.27 -15.16
N PHE A 51 11.95 -5.58 -14.22
CA PHE A 51 11.97 -4.97 -12.88
C PHE A 51 13.29 -4.28 -12.54
N GLY A 52 14.31 -4.32 -13.39
CA GLY A 52 15.64 -3.74 -13.13
C GLY A 52 15.58 -2.28 -12.67
N ASP A 53 14.90 -1.42 -13.42
CA ASP A 53 14.76 0.00 -13.07
C ASP A 53 14.03 0.23 -11.73
N ILE A 54 13.05 -0.63 -11.40
CA ILE A 54 12.35 -0.55 -10.11
C ILE A 54 13.21 -1.12 -8.98
N LEU A 55 14.04 -2.13 -9.26
CA LEU A 55 14.98 -2.68 -8.29
C LEU A 55 15.99 -1.61 -7.87
N ASP A 56 16.53 -0.86 -8.83
CA ASP A 56 17.42 0.26 -8.56
C ASP A 56 16.69 1.37 -7.77
N PHE A 57 15.43 1.65 -8.12
CA PHE A 57 14.60 2.60 -7.38
C PHE A 57 14.42 2.23 -5.90
N VAL A 58 14.31 0.93 -5.59
CA VAL A 58 14.14 0.46 -4.21
C VAL A 58 15.45 -0.03 -3.57
N GLU A 59 16.60 0.20 -4.20
CA GLU A 59 17.89 -0.32 -3.73
C GLU A 59 18.14 0.05 -2.26
N ASP A 60 17.89 1.33 -1.95
CA ASP A 60 18.05 1.97 -0.64
C ASP A 60 17.05 1.54 0.44
N PHE A 61 16.02 0.74 0.12
CA PHE A 61 15.01 0.31 1.07
C PHE A 61 15.36 -1.06 1.63
N ASP A 62 15.21 -1.24 2.94
CA ASP A 62 15.37 -2.56 3.54
C ASP A 62 14.14 -3.42 3.28
N PHE A 63 14.36 -4.61 2.72
CA PHE A 63 13.34 -5.64 2.52
C PHE A 63 13.72 -6.94 3.22
N ILE A 64 14.83 -6.98 3.96
CA ILE A 64 15.31 -8.17 4.64
C ILE A 64 14.85 -8.11 6.10
N ASP A 65 14.24 -9.19 6.60
CA ASP A 65 13.73 -9.30 7.98
C ASP A 65 12.69 -8.22 8.37
N VAL A 66 12.02 -7.64 7.38
CA VAL A 66 10.91 -6.71 7.61
C VAL A 66 9.68 -7.46 8.09
N GLU A 67 9.00 -6.91 9.10
CA GLU A 67 7.72 -7.43 9.57
C GLU A 67 6.56 -6.83 8.79
N TYR A 68 6.68 -5.57 8.37
CA TYR A 68 5.62 -4.89 7.61
C TYR A 68 6.20 -4.09 6.44
N ILE A 69 5.58 -4.24 5.27
CA ILE A 69 5.80 -3.38 4.11
C ILE A 69 4.53 -2.58 3.89
N VAL A 70 4.61 -1.27 4.04
CA VAL A 70 3.50 -0.33 3.89
C VAL A 70 3.56 0.26 2.49
N LEU A 71 2.50 0.09 1.73
CA LEU A 71 2.37 0.54 0.35
C LEU A 71 1.14 1.44 0.21
N PRO A 72 1.31 2.77 0.24
CA PRO A 72 0.28 3.71 -0.16
C PRO A 72 0.04 3.60 -1.67
N VAL A 73 -1.21 3.40 -2.06
CA VAL A 73 -1.64 3.31 -3.45
C VAL A 73 -2.43 4.58 -3.78
N ASN A 74 -2.05 5.24 -4.87
CA ASN A 74 -2.78 6.40 -5.39
C ASN A 74 -3.15 6.14 -6.85
N GLU A 75 -4.44 6.04 -7.12
CA GLU A 75 -4.98 5.89 -8.46
C GLU A 75 -6.19 6.78 -8.64
N TRP A 76 -6.25 7.53 -9.74
CA TRP A 76 -7.40 8.37 -10.09
C TRP A 76 -7.86 9.30 -8.95
N GLU A 77 -6.89 9.92 -8.27
CA GLU A 77 -7.13 10.81 -7.13
C GLU A 77 -7.69 10.12 -5.87
N HIS A 78 -7.74 8.78 -5.87
CA HIS A 78 -8.14 7.96 -4.74
C HIS A 78 -6.93 7.31 -4.05
N TRP A 79 -6.90 7.42 -2.73
CA TRP A 79 -5.88 6.81 -1.89
C TRP A 79 -6.41 5.54 -1.23
N SER A 80 -5.71 4.44 -1.44
CA SER A 80 -5.89 3.18 -0.71
C SER A 80 -4.55 2.72 -0.11
N LEU A 81 -4.58 1.69 0.72
CA LEU A 81 -3.42 1.22 1.45
C LEU A 81 -3.31 -0.29 1.39
N VAL A 82 -2.11 -0.78 1.10
CA VAL A 82 -1.74 -2.17 1.25
C VAL A 82 -0.68 -2.28 2.34
N ILE A 83 -0.84 -3.22 3.26
CA ILE A 83 0.20 -3.60 4.22
C ILE A 83 0.50 -5.09 4.04
N ILE A 84 1.71 -5.42 3.59
CA ILE A 84 2.21 -6.79 3.66
C ILE A 84 2.70 -7.06 5.08
N CYS A 85 2.19 -8.12 5.68
CA CYS A 85 2.57 -8.59 7.01
C CYS A 85 3.42 -9.85 6.87
N HIS A 86 4.55 -9.90 7.57
CA HIS A 86 5.46 -11.04 7.68
C HIS A 86 5.76 -11.72 6.33
N PRO A 87 6.22 -10.96 5.31
CA PRO A 87 6.29 -11.39 3.90
C PRO A 87 7.06 -12.69 3.65
N PHE A 88 7.97 -13.07 4.56
CA PHE A 88 8.87 -14.23 4.39
C PHE A 88 8.57 -15.37 5.36
N THR A 89 7.32 -15.45 5.82
CA THR A 89 6.84 -16.48 6.75
C THR A 89 5.57 -17.12 6.22
N THR A 90 5.18 -18.27 6.77
CA THR A 90 3.89 -18.91 6.48
C THR A 90 2.68 -18.08 6.98
N SER A 91 2.91 -17.12 7.87
CA SER A 91 1.92 -16.14 8.31
C SER A 91 1.80 -14.92 7.39
N ALA A 92 2.42 -14.94 6.21
CA ALA A 92 2.37 -13.83 5.28
C ALA A 92 0.92 -13.47 4.91
N ARG A 93 0.57 -12.18 4.99
CA ARG A 93 -0.75 -11.66 4.61
C ARG A 93 -0.62 -10.32 3.93
N MET A 94 -1.47 -10.08 2.93
CA MET A 94 -1.64 -8.77 2.33
C MET A 94 -2.92 -8.16 2.87
N VAL A 95 -2.83 -7.09 3.67
CA VAL A 95 -4.02 -6.42 4.22
C VAL A 95 -4.32 -5.19 3.40
N CYS A 96 -5.54 -5.09 2.86
CA CYS A 96 -5.96 -4.02 1.97
C CYS A 96 -7.01 -3.14 2.64
N PHE A 97 -6.76 -1.82 2.66
CA PHE A 97 -7.66 -0.83 3.23
C PHE A 97 -8.11 0.15 2.15
N ASP A 98 -9.42 0.28 2.01
CA ASP A 98 -10.06 1.23 1.09
C ASP A 98 -11.30 1.83 1.77
N SER A 99 -11.35 3.16 1.85
CA SER A 99 -12.44 3.90 2.48
C SER A 99 -13.61 4.23 1.53
N GLN A 100 -13.55 3.85 0.25
CA GLN A 100 -14.59 4.13 -0.77
C GLN A 100 -15.18 2.88 -1.43
N ILE A 101 -15.14 1.72 -0.76
CA ILE A 101 -15.59 0.44 -1.34
C ILE A 101 -17.06 0.48 -1.80
N ASN A 102 -17.90 1.31 -1.16
CA ASN A 102 -19.34 1.32 -1.38
C ASN A 102 -19.88 2.50 -2.24
N GLU A 103 -19.06 3.47 -2.62
CA GLU A 103 -19.56 4.73 -3.24
C GLU A 103 -19.78 4.64 -4.75
N ASP A 104 -19.26 3.62 -5.45
CA ASP A 104 -19.37 3.56 -6.90
C ASP A 104 -19.26 2.13 -7.46
N LEU A 105 -20.33 1.63 -8.10
CA LEU A 105 -20.39 0.29 -8.70
C LEU A 105 -19.34 0.06 -9.81
N ASN A 106 -18.78 1.13 -10.37
CA ASN A 106 -17.67 1.06 -11.32
C ASN A 106 -16.28 1.08 -10.64
N ASN A 107 -16.23 1.42 -9.35
CA ASN A 107 -15.04 1.47 -8.49
C ASN A 107 -15.02 0.27 -7.50
N ILE A 108 -16.06 -0.57 -7.54
CA ILE A 108 -16.31 -1.74 -6.68
C ILE A 108 -15.26 -2.86 -6.79
N GLN A 109 -14.14 -2.69 -7.51
CA GLN A 109 -13.20 -3.77 -7.78
C GLN A 109 -11.76 -3.58 -7.27
N ASN A 110 -11.36 -2.48 -6.64
CA ASN A 110 -9.98 -2.00 -6.83
C ASN A 110 -8.81 -2.68 -6.09
N ILE A 111 -8.97 -3.45 -5.01
CA ILE A 111 -7.85 -4.29 -4.49
C ILE A 111 -8.36 -5.58 -3.84
N ALA A 112 -9.42 -5.42 -3.06
CA ALA A 112 -10.13 -6.46 -2.32
C ALA A 112 -10.69 -7.60 -3.19
N LEU A 113 -11.56 -7.26 -4.15
CA LEU A 113 -12.20 -8.22 -5.06
C LEU A 113 -11.20 -8.83 -6.06
N LEU A 114 -10.17 -8.09 -6.45
CA LEU A 114 -9.07 -8.59 -7.28
C LEU A 114 -8.25 -9.70 -6.64
N CYS A 115 -7.95 -9.56 -5.35
CA CYS A 115 -7.20 -10.56 -4.63
C CYS A 115 -8.08 -11.75 -4.23
N ASN A 116 -9.38 -11.55 -4.02
CA ASN A 116 -10.33 -12.64 -3.73
C ASN A 116 -10.71 -13.44 -4.99
N GLU A 117 -10.79 -12.79 -6.16
CA GLU A 117 -10.95 -13.45 -7.46
C GLU A 117 -9.67 -14.15 -7.96
N PHE A 118 -8.49 -13.75 -7.46
CA PHE A 118 -7.21 -14.47 -7.67
C PHE A 118 -7.27 -15.93 -7.17
N LEU A 119 -8.12 -16.21 -6.17
CA LEU A 119 -8.33 -17.57 -5.65
C LEU A 119 -9.46 -18.32 -6.38
N LYS A 120 -10.36 -17.63 -7.11
CA LYS A 120 -11.52 -18.25 -7.79
C LYS A 120 -11.30 -18.50 -9.29
N VAL A 121 -10.42 -17.77 -9.97
CA VAL A 121 -10.27 -17.86 -11.44
C VAL A 121 -9.22 -18.91 -11.88
N ILE A 122 -9.35 -20.11 -11.31
CA ILE A 122 -9.12 -21.35 -12.07
C ILE A 122 -10.34 -21.63 -12.99
N LEU A 123 -11.46 -20.89 -12.87
CA LEU A 123 -12.65 -21.06 -13.71
C LEU A 123 -13.31 -19.72 -14.14
N ASN A 124 -13.04 -19.30 -15.38
CA ASN A 124 -13.91 -18.55 -16.33
C ASN A 124 -14.86 -17.42 -15.85
N THR A 125 -14.59 -16.13 -16.17
CA THR A 125 -15.37 -15.21 -17.10
C THR A 125 -15.09 -13.68 -16.93
N ALA A 126 -14.92 -13.01 -18.09
CA ALA A 126 -15.20 -11.61 -18.54
C ALA A 126 -14.94 -10.32 -17.70
N ILE A 127 -13.84 -9.63 -18.05
CA ILE A 127 -13.60 -8.18 -18.35
C ILE A 127 -14.53 -7.11 -17.70
N VAL A 128 -14.23 -6.71 -16.47
CA VAL A 128 -13.58 -5.45 -16.00
C VAL A 128 -12.85 -5.89 -14.72
N SER A 129 -11.63 -5.42 -14.44
CA SER A 129 -10.70 -5.83 -13.34
C SER A 129 -9.39 -6.55 -13.75
N LEU A 130 -8.92 -6.48 -15.00
CA LEU A 130 -7.61 -7.05 -15.38
C LEU A 130 -6.41 -6.14 -15.04
N TYR A 131 -6.62 -4.82 -15.00
CA TYR A 131 -5.56 -3.83 -14.78
C TYR A 131 -4.96 -3.95 -13.37
N TYR A 132 -5.79 -3.75 -12.35
CA TYR A 132 -5.39 -3.85 -10.96
C TYR A 132 -4.91 -5.25 -10.57
N PHE A 133 -5.41 -6.28 -11.25
CA PHE A 133 -5.01 -7.67 -11.06
C PHE A 133 -3.58 -7.86 -11.48
N TYR A 134 -3.26 -7.33 -12.66
CA TYR A 134 -1.93 -7.33 -13.18
C TYR A 134 -0.98 -6.48 -12.33
N ILE A 135 -1.38 -5.30 -11.83
CA ILE A 135 -0.51 -4.50 -10.95
C ILE A 135 -0.21 -5.25 -9.65
N THR A 136 -1.23 -5.89 -9.05
CA THR A 136 -1.05 -6.70 -7.84
C THR A 136 -0.11 -7.89 -8.09
N ILE A 137 -0.26 -8.57 -9.22
CA ILE A 137 0.64 -9.65 -9.63
C ILE A 137 2.05 -9.13 -9.89
N LEU A 138 2.21 -8.02 -10.60
CA LEU A 138 3.51 -7.39 -10.83
C LEU A 138 4.18 -7.03 -9.50
N TYR A 139 3.41 -6.52 -8.55
CA TYR A 139 3.93 -6.18 -7.23
C TYR A 139 4.41 -7.43 -6.48
N LEU A 140 3.61 -8.49 -6.45
CA LEU A 140 3.98 -9.76 -5.83
C LEU A 140 5.22 -10.37 -6.50
N LEU A 141 5.28 -10.35 -7.84
CA LEU A 141 6.44 -10.79 -8.61
C LEU A 141 7.67 -9.94 -8.33
N PHE A 142 7.50 -8.62 -8.19
CA PHE A 142 8.58 -7.72 -7.84
C PHE A 142 9.13 -8.01 -6.44
N ILE A 143 8.25 -8.18 -5.43
CA ILE A 143 8.66 -8.53 -4.07
C ILE A 143 9.38 -9.88 -4.05
N GLN A 144 8.87 -10.88 -4.78
CA GLN A 144 9.54 -12.17 -4.93
C GLN A 144 10.92 -12.02 -5.58
N TYR A 145 11.02 -11.20 -6.64
CA TYR A 145 12.27 -10.93 -7.34
C TYR A 145 13.31 -10.23 -6.44
N VAL A 146 12.92 -9.16 -5.74
CA VAL A 146 13.76 -8.48 -4.74
C VAL A 146 14.21 -9.47 -3.66
N TRP A 147 13.30 -10.30 -3.18
CA TRP A 147 13.59 -11.29 -2.14
C TRP A 147 14.60 -12.34 -2.61
N LEU A 148 14.40 -12.96 -3.78
CA LEU A 148 15.32 -13.95 -4.34
C LEU A 148 16.73 -13.39 -4.53
N ARG A 149 16.85 -12.12 -4.95
CA ARG A 149 18.15 -11.45 -5.11
C ARG A 149 18.84 -11.12 -3.79
N ARG A 150 18.06 -10.88 -2.72
CA ARG A 150 18.58 -10.46 -1.42
C ARG A 150 18.73 -11.61 -0.42
N ARG A 151 18.16 -12.80 -0.69
CA ARG A 151 18.21 -14.01 0.16
C ARG A 151 18.53 -15.28 -0.66
N PRO A 152 19.75 -15.86 -0.54
CA PRO A 152 20.17 -17.01 -1.34
C PRO A 152 19.54 -18.38 -0.96
N HIS A 153 18.72 -18.47 0.10
CA HIS A 153 18.10 -19.74 0.54
C HIS A 153 16.58 -19.58 0.71
N PRO A 154 15.78 -20.01 -0.27
CA PRO A 154 14.33 -19.85 -0.24
C PRO A 154 13.69 -20.98 0.58
N HIS A 155 13.40 -20.73 1.85
CA HIS A 155 12.61 -21.65 2.68
C HIS A 155 11.11 -21.34 2.72
N CYS A 156 10.65 -20.30 2.01
CA CYS A 156 9.23 -20.01 1.89
C CYS A 156 8.76 -20.39 0.48
N SER A 157 7.87 -21.39 0.40
CA SER A 157 7.05 -21.61 -0.79
C SER A 157 6.28 -20.33 -1.07
N VAL A 158 6.24 -19.88 -2.33
CA VAL A 158 5.35 -18.80 -2.78
C VAL A 158 3.93 -19.36 -2.89
N GLU A 159 3.45 -20.00 -1.82
CA GLU A 159 2.04 -20.23 -1.64
C GLU A 159 1.39 -18.85 -1.58
N LEU A 160 0.31 -18.69 -2.36
CA LEU A 160 -0.52 -17.49 -2.46
C LEU A 160 -0.58 -16.74 -1.14
N MET A 161 0.07 -15.57 -1.05
CA MET A 161 -0.04 -14.70 0.11
C MET A 161 -1.50 -14.26 0.24
N PRO A 162 -2.26 -14.73 1.24
CA PRO A 162 -3.68 -14.46 1.29
C PRO A 162 -3.93 -12.97 1.48
N CYS A 163 -4.93 -12.46 0.76
CA CYS A 163 -5.39 -11.09 0.94
C CYS A 163 -6.49 -11.04 1.99
N VAL A 164 -6.38 -10.04 2.87
CA VAL A 164 -7.30 -9.76 3.95
C VAL A 164 -7.89 -8.38 3.71
N ILE A 165 -9.22 -8.32 3.71
CA ILE A 165 -9.97 -7.08 3.76
C ILE A 165 -10.62 -7.04 5.13
N PRO A 166 -10.31 -6.03 5.95
CA PRO A 166 -10.88 -5.97 7.30
C PRO A 166 -12.41 -5.89 7.24
N GLU A 167 -13.09 -6.68 8.06
CA GLU A 167 -14.53 -6.51 8.27
C GLU A 167 -14.80 -5.15 8.92
N SER A 168 -15.99 -4.60 8.70
CA SER A 168 -16.44 -3.34 9.30
C SER A 168 -15.46 -2.16 9.09
N LEU A 169 -14.72 -2.14 7.97
CA LEU A 169 -13.75 -1.08 7.68
C LEU A 169 -14.46 0.28 7.54
N PRO A 170 -14.05 1.33 8.29
CA PRO A 170 -14.63 2.66 8.20
C PRO A 170 -14.60 3.22 6.78
N GLN A 171 -15.77 3.62 6.28
CA GLN A 171 -15.92 4.22 4.95
C GLN A 171 -16.02 5.74 5.06
N GLN A 172 -15.40 6.45 4.13
CA GLN A 172 -15.54 7.89 4.01
C GLN A 172 -16.91 8.24 3.41
N SER A 173 -17.38 9.45 3.71
CA SER A 173 -18.64 9.99 3.21
C SER A 173 -18.44 11.18 2.27
N ASN A 174 -17.20 11.43 1.86
CA ASN A 174 -16.80 12.54 1.00
C ASN A 174 -15.68 12.07 0.06
N ASN A 175 -15.35 12.85 -0.97
CA ASN A 175 -14.41 12.45 -2.02
C ASN A 175 -12.98 12.98 -1.83
N PHE A 176 -12.62 13.49 -0.64
CA PHE A 176 -11.32 14.19 -0.44
C PHE A 176 -10.56 13.76 0.81
N ASP A 177 -11.15 12.90 1.65
CA ASP A 177 -10.54 12.42 2.90
C ASP A 177 -9.82 11.07 2.78
N CYS A 178 -9.80 10.40 1.62
CA CYS A 178 -9.15 9.08 1.45
C CYS A 178 -7.70 9.04 1.93
N GLY A 179 -6.96 10.13 1.70
CA GLY A 179 -5.61 10.32 2.24
C GLY A 179 -5.53 10.33 3.79
N LEU A 180 -6.55 10.84 4.48
CA LEU A 180 -6.62 10.79 5.95
C LEU A 180 -6.94 9.40 6.47
N TYR A 181 -7.81 8.68 5.77
CA TYR A 181 -8.19 7.31 6.13
C TYR A 181 -6.98 6.39 6.07
N ILE A 182 -6.21 6.39 4.97
CA ILE A 182 -5.03 5.53 4.85
C ILE A 182 -3.97 5.83 5.92
N VAL A 183 -3.80 7.10 6.30
CA VAL A 183 -2.86 7.48 7.37
C VAL A 183 -3.32 6.95 8.72
N GLU A 184 -4.62 7.05 9.02
CA GLU A 184 -5.15 6.54 10.30
C GLU A 184 -5.22 5.01 10.34
N PHE A 185 -5.51 4.35 9.22
CA PHE A 185 -5.44 2.89 9.08
C PHE A 185 -4.01 2.40 9.36
N ALA A 186 -3.01 2.96 8.66
CA ALA A 186 -1.61 2.61 8.87
C ALA A 186 -1.19 2.86 10.32
N ARG A 187 -1.55 4.02 10.90
CA ARG A 187 -1.20 4.37 12.27
C ARG A 187 -1.74 3.36 13.28
N ARG A 188 -3.03 2.98 13.19
CA ARG A 188 -3.64 2.02 14.12
C ARG A 188 -3.07 0.63 13.95
N PHE A 189 -2.99 0.17 12.70
CA PHE A 189 -2.44 -1.14 12.37
C PHE A 189 -1.01 -1.31 12.87
N LEU A 190 -0.13 -0.32 12.64
CA LEU A 190 1.27 -0.42 13.05
C LEU A 190 1.46 -0.24 14.57
N LEU A 191 0.59 0.53 15.25
CA LEU A 191 0.63 0.72 16.71
C LEU A 191 0.15 -0.51 17.48
N ALA A 192 -0.87 -1.18 16.98
CA ALA A 192 -1.49 -2.34 17.59
C ALA A 192 -2.07 -3.24 16.49
N PRO A 193 -1.24 -4.04 15.80
CA PRO A 193 -1.75 -4.90 14.73
C PRO A 193 -2.71 -5.95 15.28
N PRO A 194 -3.67 -6.41 14.47
CA PRO A 194 -4.64 -7.41 14.88
C PRO A 194 -3.94 -8.71 15.27
N HIS A 195 -4.49 -9.40 16.27
CA HIS A 195 -3.95 -10.69 16.69
C HIS A 195 -4.22 -11.80 15.66
N ASN A 196 -5.34 -11.71 14.95
CA ASN A 196 -5.74 -12.66 13.93
C ASN A 196 -6.14 -11.94 12.65
N LEU A 197 -5.24 -11.94 11.66
CA LEU A 197 -5.50 -11.33 10.36
C LEU A 197 -6.60 -12.06 9.57
N ASP A 198 -6.81 -13.37 9.81
CA ASP A 198 -7.82 -14.15 9.08
C ASP A 198 -9.25 -13.88 9.57
N ALA A 199 -9.42 -13.23 10.73
CA ALA A 199 -10.71 -12.83 11.29
C ALA A 199 -10.70 -11.36 11.73
N PHE A 200 -10.00 -10.52 10.98
CA PHE A 200 -9.78 -9.13 11.33
C PHE A 200 -11.04 -8.27 11.08
N ASP A 201 -11.74 -7.90 12.15
CA ASP A 201 -12.74 -6.82 12.14
C ASP A 201 -12.10 -5.51 12.62
N PHE A 202 -12.15 -4.49 11.78
CA PHE A 202 -11.53 -3.20 12.05
C PHE A 202 -12.20 -2.45 13.20
N CYS A 203 -13.54 -2.42 13.26
CA CYS A 203 -14.26 -1.68 14.29
C CYS A 203 -14.17 -2.38 15.66
N ALA A 204 -14.05 -3.70 15.69
CA ALA A 204 -13.83 -4.45 16.91
C ALA A 204 -12.44 -4.18 17.51
N GLU A 205 -11.39 -4.19 16.67
CA GLU A 205 -10.01 -3.91 17.10
C GLU A 205 -9.79 -2.41 17.40
N TYR A 206 -10.48 -1.53 16.66
CA TYR A 206 -10.27 -0.08 16.68
C TYR A 206 -11.58 0.72 16.84
N PRO A 207 -12.32 0.55 17.95
CA PRO A 207 -13.67 1.12 18.13
C PRO A 207 -13.71 2.65 18.20
N ASP A 208 -12.58 3.30 18.50
CA ASP A 208 -12.44 4.75 18.61
C ASP A 208 -11.93 5.40 17.31
N PHE A 209 -12.02 4.71 16.16
CA PHE A 209 -11.60 5.25 14.86
C PHE A 209 -12.26 6.59 14.54
N THR A 210 -11.44 7.57 14.13
CA THR A 210 -11.93 8.88 13.69
C THR A 210 -10.88 9.62 12.86
N VAL A 211 -11.35 10.35 11.85
CA VAL A 211 -10.52 11.23 11.01
C VAL A 211 -10.75 12.73 11.28
N LYS A 212 -11.71 13.10 12.15
CA LYS A 212 -12.22 14.48 12.28
C LYS A 212 -11.13 15.54 12.55
N SER A 213 -10.14 15.24 13.37
CA SER A 213 -9.07 16.18 13.74
C SER A 213 -7.77 15.97 12.97
N LYS A 214 -7.71 14.96 12.10
CA LYS A 214 -6.44 14.49 11.52
C LYS A 214 -5.76 15.51 10.63
N ARG A 215 -6.51 16.32 9.87
CA ARG A 215 -5.93 17.42 9.07
C ARG A 215 -5.14 18.39 9.96
N THR A 216 -5.73 18.79 11.09
CA THR A 216 -5.09 19.68 12.06
C THR A 216 -3.92 19.00 12.75
N ASP A 217 -4.06 17.72 13.13
CA ASP A 217 -2.99 16.96 13.78
C ASP A 217 -1.75 16.82 12.87
N ILE A 218 -1.96 16.46 11.60
CA ILE A 218 -0.91 16.36 10.59
C ILE A 218 -0.25 17.72 10.36
N GLN A 219 -1.04 18.77 10.20
CA GLN A 219 -0.50 20.13 10.04
C GLN A 219 0.37 20.52 11.24
N ASN A 220 -0.11 20.29 12.47
CA ASN A 220 0.63 20.60 13.68
C ASN A 220 1.93 19.78 13.77
N ALA A 221 1.88 18.49 13.42
CA ALA A 221 3.05 17.63 13.40
C ALA A 221 4.11 18.14 12.40
N ILE A 222 3.73 18.42 11.16
CA ILE A 222 4.64 18.96 10.13
C ILE A 222 5.26 20.29 10.59
N LEU A 223 4.44 21.20 11.12
CA LEU A 223 4.91 22.50 11.62
C LEU A 223 5.84 22.37 12.82
N SER A 224 5.64 21.37 13.68
CA SER A 224 6.54 21.11 14.81
C SER A 224 7.94 20.67 14.37
N LEU A 225 8.05 20.06 13.19
CA LEU A 225 9.32 19.61 12.60
C LEU A 225 10.00 20.70 11.74
N CYS A 226 9.31 21.80 11.45
CA CYS A 226 9.84 22.88 10.63
C CYS A 226 10.75 23.81 11.46
N SER A 227 12.05 23.82 11.13
CA SER A 227 13.04 24.71 11.77
C SER A 227 12.71 26.19 11.62
N ASN A 228 12.02 26.57 10.54
CA ASN A 228 11.61 27.95 10.22
C ASN A 228 10.11 28.17 10.40
N ARG A 229 9.50 27.54 11.42
CA ARG A 229 8.05 27.59 11.68
C ARG A 229 7.48 29.01 11.66
N GLU A 230 8.21 29.99 12.17
CA GLU A 230 7.78 31.41 12.25
C GLU A 230 7.42 32.00 10.87
N LEU A 231 8.04 31.53 9.78
CA LEU A 231 7.71 31.97 8.41
C LEU A 231 6.32 31.51 7.96
N TRP A 232 5.78 30.44 8.57
CA TRP A 232 4.48 29.87 8.22
C TRP A 232 3.33 30.51 9.01
N ASP A 233 3.61 31.25 10.09
CA ASP A 233 2.60 31.86 10.96
C ASP A 233 1.56 32.71 10.22
N PRO A 234 1.91 33.54 9.21
CA PRO A 234 0.92 34.30 8.46
C PRO A 234 -0.06 33.40 7.71
N VAL A 235 0.43 32.33 7.09
CA VAL A 235 -0.39 31.36 6.33
C VAL A 235 -1.27 30.56 7.28
N ILE A 236 -0.74 30.09 8.40
CA ILE A 236 -1.50 29.36 9.43
C ILE A 236 -2.64 30.23 9.97
N LYS A 237 -2.36 31.50 10.30
CA LYS A 237 -3.37 32.46 10.75
C LYS A 237 -4.47 32.68 9.71
N LEU A 238 -4.14 32.70 8.42
CA LEU A 238 -5.10 32.82 7.32
C LEU A 238 -5.98 31.57 7.20
N LEU A 239 -5.39 30.37 7.21
CA LEU A 239 -6.10 29.11 7.11
C LEU A 239 -7.06 28.91 8.30
N ASN A 240 -6.58 29.16 9.53
CA ASN A 240 -7.39 29.04 10.74
C ASN A 240 -8.53 30.07 10.86
N LYS A 241 -8.43 31.21 10.16
CA LYS A 241 -9.54 32.18 10.07
C LYS A 241 -10.68 31.72 9.17
N ARG A 242 -10.40 30.91 8.15
CA ARG A 242 -11.44 30.39 7.24
C ARG A 242 -12.26 29.27 7.91
N VAL A 243 -11.61 28.41 8.69
CA VAL A 243 -12.27 27.29 9.41
C VAL A 243 -13.28 27.75 10.48
N ARG A 244 -13.20 29.00 10.97
CA ARG A 244 -14.15 29.54 11.98
C ARG A 244 -15.39 30.23 11.39
N LYS A 245 -15.54 30.26 10.06
CA LYS A 245 -16.64 30.94 9.37
C LYS A 245 -17.72 30.02 8.81
N ASP A 246 -17.53 28.71 8.95
CA ASP A 246 -18.51 27.66 8.63
C ASP A 246 -18.96 26.97 9.93
#